data_AF-A0A924N8Z8-F1
#
_entry.id   AF-A0A924N8Z8-F1
#
_cell.length_a   1.000
_cell.length_b   1.000
_cell.length_c   1.000
_cell.angle_alpha   90.00
_cell.angle_beta   90.00
_cell.angle_gamma   90.00
#
_symmetry.space_group_name_H-M   'P 1'
#
loop_
_entity.id
_entity.type
_entity.pdbx_description
1 polymer ?
#
loop_
_entity_poly.entity_id
_entity_poly.type
_entity_poly.pdbx_seq_one_letter_code
_entity_poly.pdbx_strand_id
1 'polypeptide(L)' 'MKQKRAEELREAWGDAPCEHPQLAKVYDLGAHTGSFACIKCGHMFSFREKAELAAARRA' A
#
# COMPACT_ATOMS: atom_id res chain seq x y z
N MET A 1 -18.45 13.36 -8.54
CA MET A 1 -18.47 12.71 -7.20
C MET A 1 -17.64 11.42 -7.22
N LYS A 2 -16.30 11.52 -7.17
CA LYS A 2 -15.38 10.36 -7.24
C LYS A 2 -14.92 9.82 -5.88
N GLN A 3 -15.44 10.39 -4.78
CA GLN A 3 -15.06 10.01 -3.41
C GLN A 3 -15.75 8.71 -2.94
N LYS A 4 -16.95 8.39 -3.45
CA LYS A 4 -17.73 7.22 -3.00
C LYS A 4 -17.03 5.88 -3.26
N ARG A 5 -16.40 5.71 -4.42
CA ARG A 5 -15.75 4.43 -4.77
C ARG A 5 -14.57 4.06 -3.87
N ALA A 6 -13.84 5.04 -3.34
CA ALA A 6 -12.71 4.77 -2.46
C ALA A 6 -13.18 4.33 -1.06
N GLU A 7 -14.32 4.86 -0.61
CA GLU A 7 -14.95 4.48 0.66
C GLU A 7 -15.62 3.11 0.54
N GLU A 8 -16.35 2.85 -0.56
CA GLU A 8 -16.97 1.56 -0.85
C GLU A 8 -15.94 0.43 -0.98
N LEU A 9 -14.74 0.69 -1.52
CA LEU A 9 -13.65 -0.28 -1.57
C LEU A 9 -13.03 -0.55 -0.19
N ARG A 10 -12.97 0.47 0.68
CA ARG A 10 -12.50 0.30 2.07
C ARG A 10 -13.51 -0.48 2.90
N GLU A 11 -14.80 -0.19 2.76
CA GLU A 11 -15.88 -0.94 3.40
C GLU A 11 -16.00 -2.37 2.87
N ALA A 12 -15.85 -2.59 1.54
CA ALA A 12 -15.87 -3.93 0.94
C ALA A 12 -14.65 -4.78 1.29
N TRP A 13 -13.49 -4.15 1.55
CA TRP A 13 -12.29 -4.83 2.05
C TRP A 13 -12.35 -5.07 3.57
N GLY A 14 -13.16 -4.27 4.28
CA GLY A 14 -13.57 -4.42 5.67
C GLY A 14 -12.44 -4.18 6.67
N ASP A 15 -11.52 -5.14 6.76
CA ASP A 15 -10.36 -5.18 7.67
C ASP A 15 -9.42 -6.34 7.26
N ALA A 16 -9.44 -6.80 6.01
CA ALA A 16 -8.66 -7.97 5.63
C ALA A 16 -7.15 -7.66 5.77
N PRO A 17 -6.37 -8.47 6.52
CA PRO A 17 -4.94 -8.25 6.70
C PRO A 17 -4.27 -8.39 5.35
N CYS A 18 -4.04 -7.25 4.70
CA CYS A 18 -3.16 -7.23 3.57
C CYS A 18 -1.77 -7.48 4.15
N GLU A 19 -1.22 -8.67 3.92
CA GLU A 19 0.16 -8.98 4.28
C GLU A 19 1.17 -8.21 3.41
N HIS A 20 0.67 -7.31 2.55
CA HIS A 20 1.40 -6.56 1.54
C HIS A 20 2.50 -7.42 0.90
N PRO A 21 2.15 -8.62 0.36
CA PRO A 21 3.14 -9.61 -0.04
C PRO A 21 4.03 -9.10 -1.17
N GLN A 22 3.51 -8.17 -1.96
CA GLN A 22 4.22 -7.53 -3.04
C GLN A 22 3.94 -6.03 -3.04
N LEU A 23 5.03 -5.28 -2.94
CA LEU A 23 5.08 -3.83 -2.97
C LEU A 23 5.78 -3.42 -4.28
N ALA A 24 5.05 -2.74 -5.17
CA ALA A 24 5.58 -2.19 -6.39
C ALA A 24 6.22 -0.82 -6.11
N LYS A 25 7.36 -0.53 -6.76
CA LYS A 25 8.00 0.78 -6.69
C LYS A 25 7.15 1.80 -7.42
N VAL A 26 6.90 2.94 -6.78
CA VAL A 26 6.20 4.06 -7.41
C VAL A 26 7.23 4.92 -8.14
N TYR A 27 6.90 5.24 -9.39
CA TYR A 27 7.64 6.19 -10.20
C TYR A 27 6.68 7.33 -10.51
N ASP A 28 7.06 8.55 -10.15
CA ASP A 28 6.30 9.74 -10.51
C ASP A 28 7.06 10.49 -11.60
N LEU A 29 6.41 10.71 -12.75
CA LEU A 29 7.01 11.39 -13.91
C LEU A 29 8.36 10.80 -14.39
N GLY A 30 8.56 9.48 -14.21
CA GLY A 30 9.80 8.79 -14.56
C GLY A 30 10.91 8.87 -13.49
N ALA A 31 10.70 9.61 -12.40
CA ALA A 31 11.57 9.62 -11.24
C ALA A 31 11.06 8.62 -10.19
N HIS A 32 11.97 7.79 -9.67
CA HIS A 32 11.64 6.92 -8.54
C HIS A 32 11.42 7.78 -7.30
N THR A 33 10.19 7.80 -6.79
CA THR A 33 9.83 8.64 -5.62
C THR A 33 10.30 8.06 -4.30
N GLY A 34 10.82 6.83 -4.28
CA GLY A 34 11.21 6.14 -3.05
C GLY A 34 10.02 5.56 -2.26
N SER A 35 8.82 5.70 -2.81
CA SER A 35 7.59 5.14 -2.27
C SER A 35 7.27 3.81 -2.93
N PHE A 36 6.57 2.96 -2.20
CA PHE A 36 6.18 1.63 -2.64
C PHE A 36 4.67 1.47 -2.48
N ALA A 37 3.95 1.10 -3.54
CA ALA A 37 2.53 0.84 -3.47
C ALA A 37 2.27 -0.66 -3.42
N CYS A 38 1.38 -1.12 -2.54
CA CYS A 38 0.94 -2.49 -2.58
C CYS A 38 0.03 -2.73 -3.78
N ILE A 39 0.33 -3.77 -4.56
CA ILE A 39 -0.47 -4.14 -5.72
C ILE A 39 -1.83 -4.74 -5.37
N LYS A 40 -2.04 -5.16 -4.11
CA LYS A 40 -3.28 -5.79 -3.64
C LYS A 40 -4.27 -4.79 -3.04
N CYS A 41 -3.84 -4.01 -2.05
CA CYS A 41 -4.71 -3.04 -1.36
C CYS A 41 -4.52 -1.59 -1.86
N GLY A 42 -3.52 -1.33 -2.71
CA GLY A 42 -3.21 0.02 -3.20
C GLY A 42 -2.56 0.95 -2.15
N HIS A 43 -2.29 0.45 -0.94
CA HIS A 43 -1.68 1.26 0.12
C HIS A 43 -0.26 1.65 -0.25
N MET A 44 0.07 2.94 -0.12
CA MET A 44 1.40 3.46 -0.34
C MET A 44 2.19 3.41 0.97
N PHE A 45 3.41 2.90 0.87
CA PHE A 45 4.37 2.77 1.95
C PHE A 45 5.61 3.53 1.58
N SER A 46 6.12 4.33 2.51
CA SER A 46 7.47 4.86 2.39
C SER A 46 8.50 3.74 2.61
N PHE A 47 9.75 3.98 2.23
CA PHE A 47 10.85 3.04 2.54
C PHE A 47 10.89 2.64 4.02
N ARG A 48 10.63 3.60 4.92
CA ARG A 48 10.57 3.39 6.37
C ARG A 48 9.41 2.49 6.80
N GLU A 49 8.19 2.78 6.36
CA GLU A 49 7.03 1.95 6.67
C GLU A 49 7.16 0.54 6.09
N LYS A 50 7.77 0.38 4.91
CA LYS A 50 8.09 -0.94 4.35
C LYS A 50 9.07 -1.72 5.25
N ALA A 51 10.07 -1.03 5.81
CA ALA A 51 11.04 -1.65 6.72
C ALA A 51 10.36 -2.06 8.05
N GLU A 52 9.49 -1.20 8.59
CA GLU A 52 8.72 -1.48 9.80
C GLU A 52 7.73 -2.63 9.59
N LEU A 53 7.03 -2.67 8.46
CA LEU A 53 6.12 -3.77 8.10
C LEU A 53 6.86 -5.10 7.92
N ALA A 54 8.02 -5.09 7.28
CA ALA A 54 8.86 -6.29 7.13
C ALA A 54 9.47 -6.76 8.46
N ALA A 55 9.78 -5.83 9.37
CA ALA A 55 10.25 -6.16 10.71
C ALA A 55 9.12 -6.73 11.58
N ALA A 56 7.92 -6.13 11.54
CA ALA A 56 6.74 -6.60 12.26
C ALA A 56 6.30 -8.01 11.83
N ARG A 57 6.48 -8.36 10.54
CA ARG A 57 6.16 -9.71 10.02
C ARG A 57 7.17 -10.79 10.43
N ARG A 58 8.33 -10.42 10.99
CA ARG A 58 9.38 -11.35 11.44
C ARG A 58 9.31 -11.69 12.94
N ALA A 59 8.41 -11.07 13.71
CA ALA A 59 8.17 -11.35 15.12
C ALA A 59 6.99 -12.31 15.28
#